data_AF-A0A218NND9-F1
#
_entry.id   AF-A0A218NND9-F1
#
_cell.length_a   1.000
_cell.length_b   1.000
_cell.length_c   1.000
_cell.angle_alpha   90.00
_cell.angle_beta   90.00
_cell.angle_gamma   90.00
#
_symmetry.space_group_name_H-M   'P 1'
#
loop_
_entity.id
_entity.type
_entity.pdbx_description
1 polymer ?
#
loop_
_entity_poly.entity_id
_entity_poly.type
_entity_poly.pdbx_seq_one_letter_code
_entity_poly.pdbx_strand_id
1 'polypeptide(L)'
;MIKNMDKVSNSGSNNSKTKAGANAPDTDSKKKNASADGNKNNVKIVLKQKEKYFIIIILLALLIIVTLLFSSLASRANPNTVKGCESKLLNQDQCLENLAASEANASICRLLPNSSVQGCYLNIANKTKNISYCGLVNTSSTAYQNCVYSFTNASNSNICLSNSNATLRSECASKLELISNQTDDKYCSYLLGDANKSLCYNEYYFKSAIYDNVPEYCSYLPDNTSVPLSNLLEMLPLNKSADYNLEGDSLYLDQNHIVNDRSLCYVSLFELTNNRSLCSDIPSSLSYLCSYNVTTPTLINSTEINETCADVPSLLHSVCISEEYYNLANETKNYSYCRYVTNATLKSKCNEIK
;
A
#
# COMPACT_ATOMS: atom_id res chain seq x y z
N MET A 1 22.77 15.78 32.62
CA MET A 1 23.79 16.54 31.86
C MET A 1 23.07 17.46 30.89
N ILE A 2 23.39 18.75 30.93
CA ILE A 2 22.73 19.86 30.25
C ILE A 2 23.25 19.99 28.81
N LYS A 3 22.36 20.27 27.85
CA LYS A 3 22.38 21.36 26.83
C LYS A 3 21.39 20.99 25.71
N ASN A 4 20.23 21.65 25.61
CA ASN A 4 19.98 22.96 24.98
C ASN A 4 20.54 23.07 23.56
N MET A 5 19.63 23.12 22.58
CA MET A 5 19.68 23.86 21.32
C MET A 5 18.35 23.60 20.57
N ASP A 6 17.76 24.51 19.82
CA ASP A 6 17.49 25.94 20.01
C ASP A 6 16.34 26.24 19.04
N LYS A 7 15.38 27.07 19.46
CA LYS A 7 14.36 27.64 18.58
C LYS A 7 15.03 28.58 17.57
N VAL A 8 14.68 28.44 16.29
CA VAL A 8 14.74 29.55 15.34
C VAL A 8 13.33 29.80 14.79
N SER A 9 12.78 30.94 15.19
CA SER A 9 11.61 31.58 14.60
C SER A 9 12.04 32.81 13.81
N ASN A 10 11.10 33.33 13.00
CA ASN A 10 11.11 34.59 12.26
C ASN A 10 11.92 34.61 10.97
N SER A 11 11.54 35.37 9.94
CA SER A 11 10.37 36.21 9.64
C SER A 11 10.61 36.65 8.19
N GLY A 12 9.56 36.72 7.37
CA GLY A 12 9.69 37.14 5.97
C GLY A 12 8.39 37.73 5.44
N SER A 13 7.82 38.66 6.19
CA SER A 13 6.81 39.60 5.69
C SER A 13 7.45 40.50 4.63
N ASN A 14 6.84 40.61 3.46
CA ASN A 14 6.97 41.78 2.61
C ASN A 14 5.68 42.01 1.80
N ASN A 15 4.91 42.96 2.33
CA ASN A 15 4.00 43.81 1.56
C ASN A 15 4.81 44.65 0.55
N SER A 16 4.33 44.76 -0.70
CA SER A 16 4.31 46.07 -1.37
C SER A 16 3.62 46.08 -2.74
N LYS A 17 2.77 47.10 -2.87
CA LYS A 17 2.62 48.00 -4.03
C LYS A 17 1.82 47.53 -5.25
N THR A 18 0.56 47.96 -5.21
CA THR A 18 -0.06 48.85 -6.21
C THR A 18 0.83 49.32 -7.37
N LYS A 19 0.36 49.08 -8.61
CA LYS A 19 0.53 50.06 -9.68
C LYS A 19 -0.63 49.98 -10.67
N ALA A 20 -1.44 51.03 -10.67
CA ALA A 20 -2.29 51.41 -11.78
C ALA A 20 -1.40 51.76 -12.99
N GLY A 21 -1.84 51.38 -14.19
CA GLY A 21 -1.16 51.67 -15.44
C GLY A 21 -2.11 51.48 -16.60
N ALA A 22 -2.76 52.57 -17.00
CA ALA A 22 -3.41 52.71 -18.29
C ALA A 22 -2.41 52.43 -19.42
N ASN A 23 -2.89 51.87 -20.53
CA ASN A 23 -2.75 52.45 -21.87
C ASN A 23 -3.32 51.51 -22.93
N ALA A 24 -4.32 52.01 -23.65
CA ALA A 24 -4.73 51.50 -24.94
C ALA A 24 -3.66 51.80 -26.00
N PRO A 25 -3.42 50.91 -26.96
CA PRO A 25 -2.91 51.30 -28.26
C PRO A 25 -4.07 51.41 -29.24
N ASP A 26 -4.37 52.67 -29.55
CA ASP A 26 -5.00 53.10 -30.79
C ASP A 26 -4.10 52.66 -31.96
N THR A 27 -4.61 51.83 -32.87
CA THR A 27 -3.97 51.59 -34.16
C THR A 27 -4.96 51.91 -35.26
N ASP A 28 -5.01 53.22 -35.50
CA ASP A 28 -5.42 53.85 -36.74
C ASP A 28 -4.38 53.54 -37.83
N SER A 29 -4.78 52.91 -38.94
CA SER A 29 -3.97 52.85 -40.16
C SER A 29 -4.77 52.44 -41.41
N LYS A 30 -5.14 53.47 -42.17
CA LYS A 30 -5.01 53.59 -43.64
C LYS A 30 -5.75 52.56 -44.49
N LYS A 31 -7.02 52.87 -44.73
CA LYS A 31 -7.78 52.43 -45.91
C LYS A 31 -7.33 53.22 -47.15
N LYS A 32 -6.50 52.63 -48.02
CA LYS A 32 -6.21 53.14 -49.37
C LYS A 32 -7.39 52.83 -50.28
N ASN A 33 -8.19 53.85 -50.61
CA ASN A 33 -9.16 53.78 -51.70
C ASN A 33 -8.44 54.10 -53.02
N ALA A 34 -8.30 53.09 -53.88
CA ALA A 34 -7.95 53.28 -55.28
C ALA A 34 -9.26 53.47 -56.07
N SER A 35 -9.42 54.66 -56.64
CA SER A 35 -10.50 55.01 -57.56
C SER A 35 -10.18 54.41 -58.93
N ALA A 36 -10.98 53.44 -59.37
CA ALA A 36 -10.99 52.96 -60.74
C ALA A 36 -12.26 53.47 -61.41
N ASP A 37 -12.08 54.49 -62.23
CA ASP A 37 -13.10 55.13 -63.04
C ASP A 37 -13.54 54.14 -64.14
N GLY A 38 -14.74 53.59 -63.98
CA GLY A 38 -15.31 52.56 -64.83
C GLY A 38 -16.61 53.04 -65.45
N ASN A 39 -16.48 53.60 -66.64
CA ASN A 39 -17.53 54.02 -67.57
C ASN A 39 -18.74 53.04 -67.59
N LYS A 40 -19.84 53.42 -66.93
CA LYS A 40 -21.12 52.67 -66.94
C LYS A 40 -22.01 53.16 -68.08
N ASN A 41 -21.91 52.49 -69.21
CA ASN A 41 -22.93 52.51 -70.24
C ASN A 41 -24.18 51.78 -69.70
N ASN A 42 -25.18 52.54 -69.24
CA ASN A 42 -26.46 52.01 -68.77
C ASN A 42 -27.30 51.51 -69.95
N VAL A 43 -27.03 50.29 -70.41
CA VAL A 43 -27.93 49.56 -71.31
C VAL A 43 -29.14 49.11 -70.49
N LYS A 44 -30.26 49.81 -70.68
CA LYS A 44 -31.54 49.49 -70.04
C LYS A 44 -32.14 48.26 -70.71
N ILE A 45 -31.72 47.07 -70.29
CA ILE A 45 -32.27 45.81 -70.78
C ILE A 45 -33.68 45.64 -70.20
N VAL A 46 -34.69 45.86 -71.03
CA VAL A 46 -36.10 45.60 -70.68
C VAL A 46 -36.35 44.10 -70.85
N LEU A 47 -36.01 43.32 -69.82
CA LEU A 47 -36.29 41.88 -69.76
C LEU A 47 -37.81 41.64 -69.67
N LYS A 48 -38.30 40.73 -70.51
CA LYS A 48 -39.70 40.29 -70.49
C LYS A 48 -39.98 39.57 -69.17
N GLN A 49 -41.21 39.65 -68.67
CA GLN A 49 -41.58 39.15 -67.34
C GLN A 49 -41.26 37.67 -67.11
N LYS A 50 -41.27 36.85 -68.18
CA LYS A 50 -40.87 35.43 -68.14
C LYS A 50 -39.36 35.24 -67.90
N GLU A 51 -38.52 36.12 -68.41
CA GLU A 51 -37.06 36.06 -68.26
C GLU A 51 -36.64 36.43 -66.83
N LYS A 52 -37.38 37.34 -66.18
CA LYS A 52 -37.16 37.67 -64.76
C LYS A 52 -37.40 36.47 -63.84
N TYR A 53 -38.43 35.67 -64.14
CA TYR A 53 -38.75 34.49 -63.33
C TYR A 53 -37.68 33.40 -63.45
N PHE A 54 -37.13 33.22 -64.66
CA PHE A 54 -36.05 32.27 -64.90
C PHE A 54 -34.76 32.62 -64.14
N ILE A 55 -34.41 33.92 -64.08
CA ILE A 55 -33.24 34.40 -63.33
C ILE A 55 -33.40 34.17 -61.82
N ILE A 56 -34.61 34.37 -61.27
CA ILE A 56 -34.89 34.14 -59.85
C ILE A 56 -34.74 32.66 -59.47
N ILE A 57 -35.22 31.75 -60.32
CA ILE A 57 -35.09 30.30 -60.09
C ILE A 57 -33.61 29.89 -60.09
N ILE A 58 -32.81 30.40 -61.04
CA ILE A 58 -31.37 30.12 -61.09
C ILE A 58 -30.65 30.64 -59.85
N LEU A 59 -30.99 31.85 -59.38
CA LEU A 59 -30.40 32.42 -58.17
C LEU A 59 -30.75 31.59 -56.92
N LEU A 60 -32.00 31.12 -56.79
CA LEU A 60 -32.40 30.24 -55.68
C LEU A 60 -31.67 28.89 -55.73
N ALA A 61 -31.54 28.28 -56.92
CA ALA A 61 -30.81 27.04 -57.09
C ALA A 61 -29.33 27.19 -56.72
N LEU A 62 -28.69 28.29 -57.14
CA LEU A 62 -27.31 28.60 -56.76
C LEU A 62 -27.16 28.80 -55.25
N LEU A 63 -28.12 29.44 -54.59
CA LEU A 63 -28.10 29.66 -53.15
C LEU A 63 -28.18 28.34 -52.37
N ILE A 64 -29.00 27.39 -52.83
CA ILE A 64 -29.09 26.02 -52.27
C ILE A 64 -27.78 25.25 -52.49
N ILE A 65 -27.15 25.37 -53.66
CA ILE A 65 -25.86 24.72 -53.93
C ILE A 65 -24.77 25.30 -53.02
N VAL A 66 -24.74 26.62 -52.81
CA VAL A 66 -23.77 27.27 -51.92
C VAL A 66 -23.96 26.84 -50.47
N THR A 67 -25.19 26.69 -49.97
CA THR A 67 -25.43 26.22 -48.60
C THR A 67 -25.05 24.75 -48.41
N LEU A 68 -25.27 23.90 -49.41
CA LEU A 68 -24.79 22.50 -49.40
C LEU A 68 -23.26 22.40 -49.45
N LEU A 69 -22.60 23.27 -50.21
CA LEU A 69 -21.13 23.34 -50.24
C LEU A 69 -20.58 23.84 -48.90
N PHE A 70 -21.17 24.89 -48.31
CA PHE A 70 -20.73 25.42 -47.01
C PHE A 70 -20.87 24.39 -45.87
N SER A 71 -21.93 23.59 -45.84
CA SER A 71 -22.10 22.54 -44.82
C SER A 71 -21.09 21.39 -44.98
N SER A 72 -20.69 21.08 -46.22
CA SER A 72 -19.63 20.08 -46.50
C SER A 72 -18.20 20.57 -46.19
N LEU A 73 -17.97 21.89 -46.22
CA LEU A 73 -16.69 22.51 -45.90
C LEU A 73 -16.52 22.74 -44.39
N ALA A 74 -17.60 23.05 -43.67
CA ALA A 74 -17.58 23.20 -42.21
C ALA A 74 -17.18 21.90 -41.48
N SER A 75 -17.41 20.73 -42.08
CA SER A 75 -17.03 19.43 -41.53
C SER A 75 -15.56 19.06 -41.76
N ARG A 76 -14.82 19.78 -42.62
CA ARG A 76 -13.40 19.49 -42.94
C ARG A 76 -12.39 20.35 -42.21
N ALA A 77 -12.84 21.30 -41.38
CA ALA A 77 -11.98 22.27 -40.73
C ALA A 77 -12.05 22.19 -39.19
N ASN A 78 -12.19 20.99 -38.62
CA ASN A 78 -11.85 20.82 -37.22
C ASN A 78 -10.36 20.44 -37.13
N PRO A 79 -9.45 21.36 -36.77
CA PRO A 79 -8.00 21.10 -36.72
C PRO A 79 -7.58 20.02 -35.69
N ASN A 80 -8.56 19.41 -35.01
CA ASN A 80 -8.38 18.42 -33.97
C ASN A 80 -8.55 16.96 -34.44
N THR A 81 -8.67 16.69 -35.75
CA THR A 81 -8.74 15.31 -36.25
C THR A 81 -7.37 14.64 -36.15
N VAL A 82 -7.18 13.87 -35.08
CA VAL A 82 -6.00 12.99 -34.91
C VAL A 82 -6.04 11.87 -35.94
N LYS A 83 -4.94 11.70 -36.68
CA LYS A 83 -4.78 10.59 -37.63
C LYS A 83 -5.06 9.26 -36.92
N GLY A 84 -5.97 8.46 -37.49
CA GLY A 84 -6.37 7.15 -36.92
C GLY A 84 -7.80 7.08 -36.37
N CYS A 85 -8.45 8.22 -36.12
CA CYS A 85 -9.87 8.27 -35.69
C CYS A 85 -10.81 8.91 -36.72
N GLU A 86 -10.31 9.20 -37.92
CA GLU A 86 -10.99 9.97 -38.97
C GLU A 86 -12.26 9.31 -39.54
N SER A 87 -12.36 7.98 -39.48
CA SER A 87 -13.48 7.21 -40.05
C SER A 87 -14.59 6.85 -39.06
N LYS A 88 -14.47 7.21 -37.78
CA LYS A 88 -15.39 6.79 -36.69
C LYS A 88 -16.16 7.96 -36.09
N LEU A 89 -16.99 8.62 -36.89
CA LEU A 89 -17.83 9.75 -36.44
C LEU A 89 -18.77 9.44 -35.27
N LEU A 90 -19.27 8.20 -35.16
CA LEU A 90 -20.21 7.80 -34.09
C LEU A 90 -19.52 7.38 -32.77
N ASN A 91 -18.19 7.20 -32.75
CA ASN A 91 -17.43 6.74 -31.57
C ASN A 91 -16.08 7.48 -31.45
N GLN A 92 -16.06 8.77 -31.81
CA GLN A 92 -14.82 9.54 -31.86
C GLN A 92 -14.14 9.61 -30.48
N ASP A 93 -14.91 9.84 -29.42
CA ASP A 93 -14.38 9.92 -28.05
C ASP A 93 -13.70 8.62 -27.62
N GLN A 94 -14.37 7.48 -27.82
CA GLN A 94 -13.83 6.18 -27.47
C GLN A 94 -12.62 5.81 -28.34
N CYS A 95 -12.58 6.26 -29.60
CA CYS A 95 -11.42 6.10 -30.46
C CYS A 95 -10.22 6.89 -29.92
N LEU A 96 -10.42 8.17 -29.60
CA LEU A 96 -9.38 9.04 -29.04
C LEU A 96 -8.87 8.54 -27.70
N GLU A 97 -9.76 8.06 -26.83
CA GLU A 97 -9.38 7.47 -25.55
C GLU A 97 -8.49 6.23 -25.71
N ASN A 98 -8.90 5.30 -26.58
CA ASN A 98 -8.12 4.10 -26.86
C ASN A 98 -6.77 4.44 -27.50
N LEU A 99 -6.74 5.42 -28.41
CA LEU A 99 -5.52 5.89 -29.05
C LEU A 99 -4.56 6.50 -28.03
N ALA A 100 -5.07 7.38 -27.16
CA ALA A 100 -4.31 7.99 -26.08
C ALA A 100 -3.70 6.94 -25.15
N ALA A 101 -4.46 5.90 -24.80
CA ALA A 101 -4.00 4.80 -23.98
C ALA A 101 -2.97 3.91 -24.70
N SER A 102 -3.14 3.63 -26.00
CA SER A 102 -2.19 2.83 -26.77
C SER A 102 -0.86 3.55 -27.02
N GLU A 103 -0.89 4.86 -27.18
CA GLU A 103 0.30 5.69 -27.43
C GLU A 103 0.90 6.30 -26.16
N ALA A 104 0.28 6.05 -25.00
CA ALA A 104 0.63 6.72 -23.73
C ALA A 104 0.65 8.27 -23.83
N ASN A 105 -0.18 8.84 -24.70
CA ASN A 105 -0.14 10.26 -25.05
C ASN A 105 -1.31 11.03 -24.42
N ALA A 106 -1.07 11.62 -23.25
CA ALA A 106 -2.03 12.42 -22.51
C ALA A 106 -2.54 13.66 -23.28
N SER A 107 -1.79 14.16 -24.26
CA SER A 107 -2.21 15.32 -25.05
C SER A 107 -3.46 15.01 -25.87
N ILE A 108 -3.67 13.74 -26.26
CA ILE A 108 -4.86 13.29 -27.00
C ILE A 108 -6.11 13.41 -26.13
N CYS A 109 -6.01 13.14 -24.83
CA CYS A 109 -7.15 13.29 -23.91
C CYS A 109 -7.70 14.72 -23.86
N ARG A 110 -6.89 15.74 -24.14
CA ARG A 110 -7.33 17.15 -24.14
C ARG A 110 -8.26 17.49 -25.31
N LEU A 111 -8.36 16.61 -26.30
CA LEU A 111 -9.26 16.76 -27.44
C LEU A 111 -10.69 16.26 -27.13
N LEU A 112 -10.86 15.57 -26.00
CA LEU A 112 -12.15 15.08 -25.54
C LEU A 112 -12.95 16.17 -24.82
N PRO A 113 -14.29 16.05 -24.77
CA PRO A 113 -15.11 16.91 -23.92
C PRO A 113 -14.74 16.72 -22.44
N ASN A 114 -14.89 17.78 -21.63
CA ASN A 114 -14.50 17.81 -20.21
C ASN A 114 -15.02 16.61 -19.39
N SER A 115 -16.21 16.08 -19.71
CA SER A 115 -16.80 14.89 -19.09
C SER A 115 -15.99 13.61 -19.32
N SER A 116 -15.29 13.50 -20.44
CA SER A 116 -14.55 12.31 -20.88
C SER A 116 -13.03 12.41 -20.66
N VAL A 117 -12.50 13.64 -20.52
CA VAL A 117 -11.06 13.90 -20.28
C VAL A 117 -10.51 13.11 -19.09
N GLN A 118 -11.23 13.11 -17.97
CA GLN A 118 -10.78 12.42 -16.76
C GLN A 118 -10.70 10.91 -16.98
N GLY A 119 -11.74 10.30 -17.56
CA GLY A 119 -11.76 8.88 -17.92
C GLY A 119 -10.58 8.48 -18.80
N CYS A 120 -10.23 9.32 -19.77
CA CYS A 120 -9.08 9.10 -20.63
C CYS A 120 -7.75 9.07 -19.88
N TYR A 121 -7.48 10.02 -18.98
CA TYR A 121 -6.26 9.98 -18.17
C TYR A 121 -6.20 8.75 -17.26
N LEU A 122 -7.32 8.32 -16.69
CA LEU A 122 -7.41 7.09 -15.89
C LEU A 122 -7.09 5.85 -16.73
N ASN A 123 -7.61 5.79 -17.97
CA ASN A 123 -7.37 4.67 -18.87
C ASN A 123 -5.88 4.61 -19.27
N ILE A 124 -5.26 5.75 -19.61
CA ILE A 124 -3.81 5.81 -19.84
C ILE A 124 -3.05 5.31 -18.61
N ALA A 125 -3.38 5.83 -17.42
CA ALA A 125 -2.72 5.43 -16.17
C ALA A 125 -2.77 3.91 -16.03
N ASN A 126 -3.97 3.33 -16.09
CA ASN A 126 -4.21 1.90 -15.88
C ASN A 126 -3.53 1.01 -16.93
N LYS A 127 -3.47 1.44 -18.21
CA LYS A 127 -2.82 0.72 -19.32
C LYS A 127 -1.30 0.77 -19.24
N THR A 128 -0.74 1.95 -19.02
CA THR A 128 0.72 2.18 -18.97
C THR A 128 1.33 1.83 -17.63
N LYS A 129 0.48 1.56 -16.65
CA LYS A 129 0.81 1.42 -15.24
C LYS A 129 1.57 2.63 -14.66
N ASN A 130 1.33 3.81 -15.21
CA ASN A 130 2.01 5.03 -14.79
C ASN A 130 1.05 5.96 -14.03
N ILE A 131 1.29 6.13 -12.74
CA ILE A 131 0.45 6.96 -11.88
C ILE A 131 0.54 8.45 -12.21
N SER A 132 1.59 8.92 -12.90
CA SER A 132 1.75 10.35 -13.17
C SER A 132 0.53 10.89 -13.95
N TYR A 133 -0.12 10.02 -14.72
CA TYR A 133 -1.37 10.34 -15.42
C TYR A 133 -2.57 10.49 -14.47
N CYS A 134 -2.60 9.82 -13.30
CA CYS A 134 -3.60 10.11 -12.26
C CYS A 134 -3.50 11.57 -11.80
N GLY A 135 -2.29 12.13 -11.71
CA GLY A 135 -2.06 13.54 -11.35
C GLY A 135 -2.62 14.55 -12.35
N LEU A 136 -3.06 14.11 -13.54
CA LEU A 136 -3.75 14.94 -14.53
C LEU A 136 -5.27 14.99 -14.31
N VAL A 137 -5.80 14.16 -13.41
CA VAL A 137 -7.18 14.20 -12.93
C VAL A 137 -7.27 15.20 -11.78
N ASN A 138 -8.44 15.81 -11.59
CA ASN A 138 -8.67 16.68 -10.43
C ASN A 138 -8.35 15.91 -9.12
N THR A 139 -7.34 16.37 -8.38
CA THR A 139 -6.83 15.70 -7.17
C THR A 139 -7.84 15.61 -6.03
N SER A 140 -8.90 16.44 -6.05
CA SER A 140 -9.98 16.38 -5.07
C SER A 140 -11.12 15.43 -5.48
N SER A 141 -11.07 14.81 -6.66
CA SER A 141 -12.15 13.94 -7.14
C SER A 141 -11.98 12.50 -6.65
N THR A 142 -13.09 11.79 -6.47
CA THR A 142 -13.09 10.35 -6.20
C THR A 142 -12.38 9.56 -7.31
N ALA A 143 -12.42 10.05 -8.56
CA ALA A 143 -11.73 9.43 -9.67
C ALA A 143 -10.20 9.44 -9.50
N TYR A 144 -9.62 10.55 -9.00
CA TYR A 144 -8.20 10.61 -8.65
C TYR A 144 -7.87 9.59 -7.55
N GLN A 145 -8.68 9.55 -6.49
CA GLN A 145 -8.50 8.63 -5.38
C GLN A 145 -8.51 7.17 -5.85
N ASN A 146 -9.52 6.79 -6.64
CA ASN A 146 -9.65 5.46 -7.22
C ASN A 146 -8.48 5.11 -8.16
N CYS A 147 -7.97 6.09 -8.91
CA CYS A 147 -6.78 5.93 -9.75
C CYS A 147 -5.58 5.57 -8.88
N VAL A 148 -5.25 6.42 -7.89
CA VAL A 148 -4.11 6.17 -6.99
C VAL A 148 -4.27 4.83 -6.28
N TYR A 149 -5.50 4.52 -5.84
CA TYR A 149 -5.84 3.28 -5.16
C TYR A 149 -5.65 2.03 -6.04
N SER A 150 -5.88 2.11 -7.36
CA SER A 150 -5.63 0.97 -8.25
C SER A 150 -4.14 0.61 -8.38
N PHE A 151 -3.26 1.57 -8.09
CA PHE A 151 -1.79 1.39 -8.13
C PHE A 151 -1.19 0.83 -6.85
N THR A 152 -1.93 0.82 -5.74
CA THR A 152 -1.42 0.34 -4.45
C THR A 152 -1.12 -1.16 -4.46
N ASN A 153 -1.81 -1.91 -5.34
CA ASN A 153 -1.59 -3.35 -5.52
C ASN A 153 -0.40 -3.66 -6.45
N ALA A 154 0.24 -2.65 -7.07
CA ALA A 154 1.21 -2.83 -8.16
C ALA A 154 2.68 -2.72 -7.72
N SER A 155 3.01 -2.95 -6.44
CA SER A 155 4.39 -3.00 -5.90
C SER A 155 5.18 -1.68 -5.89
N ASN A 156 4.57 -0.54 -6.27
CA ASN A 156 5.29 0.73 -6.35
C ASN A 156 5.03 1.60 -5.10
N SER A 157 5.66 1.21 -3.99
CA SER A 157 5.43 1.81 -2.67
C SER A 157 5.78 3.30 -2.58
N ASN A 158 6.79 3.77 -3.32
CA ASN A 158 7.21 5.18 -3.28
C ASN A 158 6.10 6.15 -3.72
N ILE A 159 5.31 5.72 -4.71
CA ILE A 159 4.23 6.51 -5.28
C ILE A 159 3.13 6.76 -4.24
N CYS A 160 2.71 5.67 -3.58
CA CYS A 160 1.75 5.68 -2.50
C CYS A 160 2.14 6.64 -1.37
N LEU A 161 3.41 6.54 -0.95
CA LEU A 161 3.96 7.28 0.17
C LEU A 161 4.23 8.76 -0.15
N SER A 162 4.40 9.10 -1.43
CA SER A 162 4.60 10.48 -1.89
C SER A 162 3.32 11.31 -2.01
N ASN A 163 2.13 10.71 -1.80
CA ASN A 163 0.87 11.42 -1.94
C ASN A 163 0.72 12.54 -0.89
N SER A 164 0.32 13.73 -1.33
CA SER A 164 0.10 14.88 -0.45
C SER A 164 -1.16 14.75 0.40
N ASN A 165 -2.12 13.93 -0.01
CA ASN A 165 -3.32 13.61 0.77
C ASN A 165 -3.00 12.56 1.84
N ALA A 166 -3.02 12.97 3.10
CA ALA A 166 -2.65 12.11 4.23
C ALA A 166 -3.58 10.91 4.41
N THR A 167 -4.88 11.03 4.10
CA THR A 167 -5.86 9.94 4.18
C THR A 167 -5.55 8.85 3.17
N LEU A 168 -5.39 9.22 1.90
CA LEU A 168 -5.03 8.26 0.84
C LEU A 168 -3.67 7.61 1.11
N ARG A 169 -2.71 8.40 1.60
CA ARG A 169 -1.38 7.90 1.95
C ARG A 169 -1.45 6.86 3.08
N SER A 170 -2.27 7.10 4.10
CA SER A 170 -2.50 6.16 5.19
C SER A 170 -3.20 4.88 4.73
N GLU A 171 -4.30 4.99 3.98
CA GLU A 171 -5.02 3.83 3.42
C GLU A 171 -4.14 2.98 2.49
N CYS A 172 -3.25 3.65 1.78
CA CYS A 172 -2.33 2.98 0.90
C CYS A 172 -1.16 2.33 1.67
N ALA A 173 -0.64 3.00 2.70
CA ALA A 173 0.40 2.44 3.56
C ALA A 173 -0.08 1.18 4.28
N SER A 174 -1.31 1.14 4.81
CA SER A 174 -1.88 -0.06 5.45
C SER A 174 -2.00 -1.24 4.49
N LYS A 175 -2.31 -0.97 3.21
CA LYS A 175 -2.31 -2.03 2.19
C LYS A 175 -0.93 -2.54 1.84
N LEU A 176 0.05 -1.64 1.71
CA LEU A 176 1.43 -2.02 1.43
C LEU A 176 2.00 -2.85 2.57
N GLU A 177 1.67 -2.50 3.80
CA GLU A 177 1.98 -3.25 5.01
C GLU A 177 1.45 -4.69 4.88
N LEU A 178 0.15 -4.88 4.60
CA LEU A 178 -0.46 -6.19 4.35
C LEU A 178 0.23 -6.97 3.21
N ILE A 179 0.58 -6.32 2.10
CA ILE A 179 1.23 -6.96 0.94
C ILE A 179 2.69 -7.35 1.25
N SER A 180 3.41 -6.52 2.01
CA SER A 180 4.81 -6.77 2.40
C SER A 180 4.96 -7.85 3.47
N ASN A 181 3.85 -8.50 3.85
CA ASN A 181 3.76 -9.36 5.03
C ASN A 181 4.31 -8.66 6.29
N GLN A 182 4.20 -7.32 6.31
CA GLN A 182 4.50 -6.43 7.43
C GLN A 182 5.95 -6.52 7.93
N THR A 183 6.88 -6.68 6.99
CA THR A 183 8.33 -6.74 7.26
C THR A 183 9.04 -5.39 7.09
N ASP A 184 8.29 -4.30 6.92
CA ASP A 184 8.85 -2.98 6.63
C ASP A 184 8.14 -1.88 7.43
N ASP A 185 8.78 -1.43 8.49
CA ASP A 185 8.26 -0.47 9.47
C ASP A 185 8.02 0.93 8.89
N LYS A 186 8.65 1.24 7.74
CA LYS A 186 8.56 2.56 7.13
C LYS A 186 7.12 2.92 6.80
N TYR A 187 6.27 1.93 6.51
CA TYR A 187 4.85 2.13 6.19
C TYR A 187 4.05 2.62 7.41
N CYS A 188 4.40 2.19 8.62
CA CYS A 188 3.71 2.58 9.84
C CYS A 188 3.75 4.09 10.07
N SER A 189 4.85 4.76 9.71
CA SER A 189 5.01 6.21 9.88
C SER A 189 3.97 7.04 9.09
N TYR A 190 3.39 6.45 8.03
CA TYR A 190 2.44 7.10 7.13
C TYR A 190 0.97 6.91 7.51
N LEU A 191 0.67 6.07 8.50
CA LEU A 191 -0.70 5.86 8.98
C LEU A 191 -1.23 7.11 9.71
N LEU A 192 -2.54 7.35 9.61
CA LEU A 192 -3.22 8.41 10.35
C LEU A 192 -3.61 7.94 11.75
N GLY A 193 -3.34 8.78 12.74
CA GLY A 193 -3.66 8.53 14.16
C GLY A 193 -2.59 7.71 14.88
N ASP A 194 -2.24 8.14 16.09
CA ASP A 194 -1.15 7.52 16.86
C ASP A 194 -1.46 6.06 17.25
N ALA A 195 -2.74 5.73 17.46
CA ALA A 195 -3.18 4.36 17.74
C ALA A 195 -2.88 3.40 16.57
N ASN A 196 -3.19 3.80 15.33
CA ASN A 196 -2.93 2.96 14.15
C ASN A 196 -1.43 2.80 13.89
N LYS A 197 -0.65 3.88 14.09
CA LYS A 197 0.81 3.81 14.01
C LYS A 197 1.38 2.85 15.03
N SER A 198 0.94 2.97 16.29
CA SER A 198 1.40 2.11 17.38
C SER A 198 1.06 0.65 17.10
N LEU A 199 -0.16 0.36 16.65
CA LEU A 199 -0.57 -1.00 16.31
C LEU A 199 0.31 -1.59 15.19
N CYS A 200 0.55 -0.83 14.12
CA CYS A 200 1.41 -1.23 13.01
C CYS A 200 2.86 -1.50 13.46
N TYR A 201 3.43 -0.62 14.28
CA TYR A 201 4.78 -0.84 14.81
C TYR A 201 4.84 -2.07 15.72
N ASN A 202 3.83 -2.29 16.57
CA ASN A 202 3.78 -3.46 17.42
C ASN A 202 3.70 -4.76 16.59
N GLU A 203 2.85 -4.76 15.56
CA GLU A 203 2.73 -5.87 14.62
C GLU A 203 4.06 -6.16 13.91
N TYR A 204 4.70 -5.11 13.37
CA TYR A 204 6.02 -5.20 12.73
C TYR A 204 7.06 -5.82 13.67
N TYR A 205 7.26 -5.25 14.87
CA TYR A 205 8.28 -5.72 15.80
C TYR A 205 8.01 -7.14 16.30
N PHE A 206 6.76 -7.48 16.57
CA PHE A 206 6.39 -8.85 16.94
C PHE A 206 6.74 -9.82 15.82
N LYS A 207 6.34 -9.52 14.57
CA LYS A 207 6.62 -10.39 13.43
C LYS A 207 8.10 -10.50 13.13
N SER A 208 8.85 -9.40 13.18
CA SER A 208 10.31 -9.41 13.02
C SER A 208 10.99 -10.26 14.09
N ALA A 209 10.54 -10.19 15.36
CA ALA A 209 11.07 -11.05 16.42
C ALA A 209 10.91 -12.53 16.08
N ILE A 210 9.70 -12.93 15.65
CA ILE A 210 9.34 -14.32 15.36
C ILE A 210 9.99 -14.84 14.07
N TYR A 211 9.96 -14.07 12.99
CA TYR A 211 10.52 -14.50 11.69
C TYR A 211 12.04 -14.52 11.69
N ASP A 212 12.68 -13.50 12.27
CA ASP A 212 14.14 -13.38 12.26
C ASP A 212 14.78 -14.14 13.44
N ASN A 213 13.98 -14.59 14.41
CA ASN A 213 14.42 -15.15 15.70
C ASN A 213 15.32 -14.21 16.51
N VAL A 214 15.01 -12.90 16.49
CA VAL A 214 15.82 -11.84 17.12
C VAL A 214 15.04 -11.25 18.30
N PRO A 215 15.37 -11.60 19.56
CA PRO A 215 14.62 -11.18 20.76
C PRO A 215 14.64 -9.68 21.01
N GLU A 216 15.64 -8.97 20.51
CA GLU A 216 15.78 -7.52 20.65
C GLU A 216 14.55 -6.79 20.10
N TYR A 217 13.86 -7.35 19.10
CA TYR A 217 12.64 -6.75 18.57
C TYR A 217 11.50 -6.72 19.60
N CYS A 218 11.41 -7.70 20.49
CA CYS A 218 10.41 -7.71 21.56
C CYS A 218 10.56 -6.51 22.51
N SER A 219 11.78 -5.98 22.67
CA SER A 219 12.03 -4.83 23.55
C SER A 219 11.37 -3.52 23.08
N TYR A 220 11.10 -3.39 21.78
CA TYR A 220 10.40 -2.24 21.20
C TYR A 220 8.88 -2.27 21.44
N LEU A 221 8.33 -3.42 21.85
CA LEU A 221 6.93 -3.55 22.18
C LEU A 221 6.62 -2.88 23.54
N PRO A 222 5.42 -2.30 23.70
CA PRO A 222 5.01 -1.68 24.95
C PRO A 222 4.91 -2.71 26.09
N ASP A 223 5.29 -2.28 27.29
CA ASP A 223 5.19 -3.07 28.52
C ASP A 223 3.95 -2.73 29.37
N ASN A 224 3.22 -1.68 29.00
CA ASN A 224 2.18 -1.09 29.84
C ASN A 224 0.77 -1.21 29.24
N THR A 225 0.62 -1.78 28.06
CA THR A 225 -0.69 -1.88 27.40
C THR A 225 -1.29 -3.26 27.60
N SER A 226 -2.44 -3.28 28.28
CA SER A 226 -3.41 -4.37 28.25
C SER A 226 -4.10 -4.41 26.87
N VAL A 227 -3.36 -4.77 25.82
CA VAL A 227 -4.01 -5.09 24.55
C VAL A 227 -4.66 -6.46 24.71
N PRO A 228 -5.90 -6.67 24.25
CA PRO A 228 -6.51 -7.99 24.25
C PRO A 228 -5.62 -8.95 23.47
N LEU A 229 -5.13 -9.99 24.16
CA LEU A 229 -4.36 -11.12 23.63
C LEU A 229 -4.93 -11.68 22.31
N SER A 230 -6.26 -11.55 22.12
CA SER A 230 -6.99 -11.99 20.93
C SER A 230 -6.46 -11.43 19.62
N ASN A 231 -6.04 -10.15 19.58
CA ASN A 231 -5.61 -9.55 18.32
C ASN A 231 -4.21 -10.03 17.91
N LEU A 232 -3.36 -10.42 18.87
CA LEU A 232 -2.02 -10.94 18.60
C LEU A 232 -2.00 -12.45 18.32
N LEU A 233 -2.92 -13.21 18.92
CA LEU A 233 -3.03 -14.65 18.66
C LEU A 233 -3.38 -14.95 17.19
N GLU A 234 -4.19 -14.11 16.56
CA GLU A 234 -4.54 -14.21 15.13
C GLU A 234 -3.33 -13.98 14.20
N MET A 235 -2.23 -13.42 14.71
CA MET A 235 -1.04 -13.04 13.95
C MET A 235 0.05 -14.12 13.98
N LEU A 236 -0.08 -15.14 14.83
CA LEU A 236 0.84 -16.26 14.86
C LEU A 236 0.73 -17.06 13.56
N PRO A 237 1.85 -17.45 12.92
CA PRO A 237 1.82 -18.15 11.64
C PRO A 237 1.05 -19.49 11.75
N LEU A 238 -0.14 -19.52 11.15
CA LEU A 238 -1.08 -20.66 11.13
C LEU A 238 -0.47 -21.97 10.62
N ASN A 239 0.64 -21.92 9.88
CA ASN A 239 1.29 -23.12 9.36
C ASN A 239 2.09 -23.90 10.43
N LYS A 240 2.21 -23.36 11.65
CA LYS A 240 2.57 -24.13 12.86
C LYS A 240 1.41 -24.28 13.83
N SER A 241 0.29 -23.58 13.66
CA SER A 241 -0.85 -23.61 14.61
C SER A 241 -1.55 -24.97 14.68
N ALA A 242 -1.38 -25.85 13.68
CA ALA A 242 -1.92 -27.21 13.72
C ALA A 242 -1.24 -28.11 14.77
N ASP A 243 -0.02 -27.79 15.21
CA ASP A 243 0.67 -28.48 16.31
C ASP A 243 0.55 -27.73 17.65
N TYR A 244 0.07 -26.47 17.63
CA TYR A 244 -0.33 -25.76 18.85
C TYR A 244 -1.70 -26.26 19.28
N ASN A 245 -1.74 -27.44 19.89
CA ASN A 245 -2.90 -27.99 20.54
C ASN A 245 -3.18 -27.20 21.85
N LEU A 246 -3.58 -25.93 21.71
CA LEU A 246 -4.06 -25.07 22.80
C LEU A 246 -5.39 -25.58 23.41
N GLU A 247 -6.00 -26.60 22.80
CA GLU A 247 -7.17 -27.30 23.32
C GLU A 247 -6.84 -28.35 24.40
N GLY A 248 -5.55 -28.71 24.61
CA GLY A 248 -5.15 -29.76 25.55
C GLY A 248 -4.89 -29.29 27.00
N ASP A 249 -4.43 -28.06 27.16
CA ASP A 249 -4.31 -27.33 28.42
C ASP A 249 -4.30 -25.87 27.99
N SER A 250 -5.48 -25.26 27.90
CA SER A 250 -5.56 -23.81 27.75
C SER A 250 -4.65 -23.23 28.82
N LEU A 251 -3.66 -22.42 28.45
CA LEU A 251 -2.99 -21.54 29.39
C LEU A 251 -4.12 -20.80 30.11
N TYR A 252 -4.50 -21.29 31.29
CA TYR A 252 -5.35 -20.59 32.24
C TYR A 252 -4.44 -19.50 32.80
N LEU A 253 -4.12 -18.53 31.95
CA LEU A 253 -3.84 -17.19 32.37
C LEU A 253 -5.13 -16.80 33.09
N ASP A 254 -5.15 -16.98 34.41
CA ASP A 254 -6.16 -16.40 35.27
C ASP A 254 -6.42 -14.98 34.76
N GLN A 255 -7.69 -14.61 34.59
CA GLN A 255 -8.14 -13.34 34.01
C GLN A 255 -7.52 -12.11 34.70
N ASN A 256 -6.84 -12.32 35.82
CA ASN A 256 -6.08 -11.34 36.59
C ASN A 256 -4.64 -11.09 36.09
N HIS A 257 -4.08 -11.89 35.17
CA HIS A 257 -2.73 -11.68 34.65
C HIS A 257 -2.76 -10.90 33.35
N ILE A 258 -2.39 -9.62 33.44
CA ILE A 258 -2.24 -8.76 32.26
C ILE A 258 -0.95 -9.18 31.54
N VAL A 259 -1.10 -9.90 30.43
CA VAL A 259 -0.01 -10.14 29.48
C VAL A 259 0.12 -8.91 28.58
N ASN A 260 1.27 -8.24 28.60
CA ASN A 260 1.58 -7.18 27.64
C ASN A 260 2.22 -7.77 26.37
N ASP A 261 2.19 -7.00 25.27
CA ASP A 261 2.70 -7.38 23.95
C ASP A 261 4.17 -7.85 24.01
N ARG A 262 5.00 -7.17 24.82
CA ARG A 262 6.41 -7.52 25.04
C ARG A 262 6.56 -8.92 25.63
N SER A 263 5.79 -9.25 26.67
CA SER A 263 5.84 -10.54 27.34
C SER A 263 5.37 -11.65 26.40
N LEU A 264 4.30 -11.40 25.65
CA LEU A 264 3.80 -12.35 24.65
C LEU A 264 4.86 -12.64 23.58
N CYS A 265 5.54 -11.62 23.07
CA CYS A 265 6.62 -11.77 22.11
C CYS A 265 7.74 -12.69 22.62
N TYR A 266 8.23 -12.46 23.84
CA TYR A 266 9.26 -13.30 24.44
C TYR A 266 8.79 -14.74 24.67
N VAL A 267 7.54 -14.95 25.11
CA VAL A 267 6.97 -16.29 25.27
C VAL A 267 6.90 -17.01 23.92
N SER A 268 6.35 -16.35 22.89
CA SER A 268 6.24 -16.93 21.55
C SER A 268 7.62 -17.26 20.95
N LEU A 269 8.61 -16.39 21.17
CA LEU A 269 9.97 -16.63 20.70
C LEU A 269 10.67 -17.75 21.50
N PHE A 270 10.43 -17.83 22.81
CA PHE A 270 10.88 -18.95 23.65
C PHE A 270 10.31 -20.27 23.13
N GLU A 271 9.01 -20.36 22.87
CA GLU A 271 8.38 -21.57 22.34
C GLU A 271 8.94 -21.95 20.97
N LEU A 272 9.21 -20.95 20.11
CA LEU A 272 9.76 -21.18 18.78
C LEU A 272 11.22 -21.66 18.78
N THR A 273 12.04 -21.12 19.68
CA THR A 273 13.51 -21.32 19.68
C THR A 273 14.00 -22.27 20.77
N ASN A 274 13.15 -22.61 21.74
CA ASN A 274 13.50 -23.29 23.01
C ASN A 274 14.63 -22.58 23.79
N ASN A 275 14.83 -21.27 23.57
CA ASN A 275 15.87 -20.52 24.24
C ASN A 275 15.42 -20.01 25.61
N ARG A 276 15.81 -20.72 26.66
CA ARG A 276 15.44 -20.41 28.06
C ARG A 276 15.95 -19.06 28.55
N SER A 277 16.98 -18.47 27.93
CA SER A 277 17.46 -17.15 28.35
C SER A 277 16.38 -16.08 28.17
N LEU A 278 15.46 -16.26 27.22
CA LEU A 278 14.36 -15.32 26.95
C LEU A 278 13.39 -15.20 28.14
N CYS A 279 13.34 -16.23 28.99
CA CYS A 279 12.48 -16.21 30.17
C CYS A 279 12.91 -15.18 31.23
N SER A 280 14.18 -14.71 31.23
CA SER A 280 14.60 -13.64 32.15
C SER A 280 14.09 -12.26 31.73
N ASP A 281 13.72 -12.10 30.46
CA ASP A 281 13.22 -10.83 29.91
C ASP A 281 11.69 -10.70 30.02
N ILE A 282 11.03 -11.79 30.44
CA ILE A 282 9.61 -11.80 30.76
C ILE A 282 9.42 -11.25 32.18
N PRO A 283 8.51 -10.28 32.39
CA PRO A 283 8.14 -9.79 33.71
C PRO A 283 7.80 -10.94 34.67
N SER A 284 8.17 -10.78 35.95
CA SER A 284 8.22 -11.85 36.95
C SER A 284 6.92 -12.64 37.15
N SER A 285 5.76 -12.06 36.83
CA SER A 285 4.48 -12.75 36.92
C SER A 285 4.22 -13.72 35.76
N LEU A 286 5.01 -13.71 34.68
CA LEU A 286 4.88 -14.64 33.55
C LEU A 286 6.16 -15.44 33.31
N SER A 287 7.30 -15.02 33.89
CA SER A 287 8.54 -15.78 33.85
C SER A 287 8.37 -17.19 34.44
N TYR A 288 7.44 -17.37 35.38
CA TYR A 288 7.10 -18.68 35.93
C TYR A 288 6.50 -19.60 34.85
N LEU A 289 5.63 -19.10 33.97
CA LEU A 289 5.05 -19.89 32.88
C LEU A 289 6.13 -20.31 31.90
N CYS A 290 7.05 -19.42 31.57
CA CYS A 290 8.20 -19.74 30.72
C CYS A 290 9.11 -20.83 31.35
N SER A 291 9.16 -20.91 32.68
CA SER A 291 9.87 -21.97 33.40
C SER A 291 9.07 -23.27 33.57
N TYR A 292 7.73 -23.23 33.46
CA TYR A 292 6.81 -24.33 33.79
C TYR A 292 6.18 -24.99 32.55
N ASN A 293 6.00 -24.24 31.46
CA ASN A 293 5.42 -24.68 30.18
C ASN A 293 6.45 -25.30 29.23
N VAL A 294 7.62 -25.66 29.78
CA VAL A 294 8.28 -26.88 29.31
C VAL A 294 7.23 -27.95 29.53
N THR A 295 6.53 -28.34 28.46
CA THR A 295 5.82 -29.62 28.38
C THR A 295 6.57 -30.56 29.30
N THR A 296 5.95 -30.97 30.40
CA THR A 296 6.38 -32.21 31.05
C THR A 296 6.39 -33.19 29.89
N PRO A 297 7.56 -33.61 29.37
CA PRO A 297 7.58 -34.38 28.14
C PRO A 297 6.93 -35.70 28.50
N THR A 298 5.63 -35.82 28.16
CA THR A 298 4.65 -36.78 28.71
C THR A 298 5.18 -37.43 29.96
N LEU A 299 5.43 -36.63 31.03
CA LEU A 299 6.36 -36.92 32.13
C LEU A 299 6.74 -38.40 32.13
N ILE A 300 7.78 -38.83 31.34
CA ILE A 300 8.00 -40.28 31.14
C ILE A 300 7.94 -40.87 32.53
N ASN A 301 6.88 -41.66 32.75
CA ASN A 301 6.47 -41.94 34.11
C ASN A 301 7.69 -42.63 34.70
N SER A 302 8.14 -42.25 35.89
CA SER A 302 9.27 -42.94 36.50
C SER A 302 9.06 -44.47 36.50
N THR A 303 7.80 -44.91 36.46
CA THR A 303 7.34 -46.26 36.15
C THR A 303 7.84 -46.82 34.81
N GLU A 304 7.71 -46.11 33.69
CA GLU A 304 8.13 -46.57 32.36
C GLU A 304 9.66 -46.76 32.28
N ILE A 305 10.45 -45.81 32.78
CA ILE A 305 11.92 -45.97 32.86
C ILE A 305 12.29 -47.14 33.80
N ASN A 306 11.59 -47.29 34.92
CA ASN A 306 11.81 -48.42 35.83
C ASN A 306 11.43 -49.76 35.18
N GLU A 307 10.38 -49.79 34.36
CA GLU A 307 9.96 -50.97 33.59
C GLU A 307 10.99 -51.32 32.52
N THR A 308 11.49 -50.34 31.76
CA THR A 308 12.58 -50.56 30.78
C THR A 308 13.84 -51.12 31.46
N CYS A 309 14.15 -50.66 32.67
CA CYS A 309 15.31 -51.13 33.42
C CYS A 309 15.03 -52.37 34.29
N ALA A 310 13.82 -52.94 34.27
CA ALA A 310 13.42 -54.00 35.20
C ALA A 310 14.22 -55.30 35.03
N ASP A 311 14.61 -55.64 33.80
CA ASP A 311 15.36 -56.86 33.48
C ASP A 311 16.88 -56.71 33.69
N VAL A 312 17.36 -55.52 34.06
CA VAL A 312 18.77 -55.25 34.31
C VAL A 312 19.17 -55.79 35.69
N PRO A 313 20.32 -56.48 35.84
CA PRO A 313 20.80 -56.94 37.15
C PRO A 313 20.82 -55.81 38.19
N SER A 314 20.49 -56.13 39.44
CA SER A 314 20.32 -55.14 40.52
C SER A 314 21.52 -54.19 40.71
N LEU A 315 22.74 -54.69 40.48
CA LEU A 315 23.98 -53.90 40.52
C LEU A 315 24.09 -52.84 39.41
N LEU A 316 23.37 -53.01 38.30
CA LEU A 316 23.38 -52.12 37.13
C LEU A 316 22.08 -51.31 36.97
N HIS A 317 21.04 -51.61 37.75
CA HIS A 317 19.73 -50.97 37.63
C HIS A 317 19.79 -49.44 37.77
N SER A 318 20.57 -48.91 38.73
CA SER A 318 20.76 -47.46 38.90
C SER A 318 21.53 -46.79 37.75
N VAL A 319 22.40 -47.55 37.06
CA VAL A 319 23.15 -47.09 35.89
C VAL A 319 22.21 -47.00 34.69
N CYS A 320 21.39 -48.03 34.46
CA CYS A 320 20.35 -48.04 33.42
C CYS A 320 19.41 -46.84 33.57
N ILE A 321 18.85 -46.63 34.76
CA ILE A 321 17.97 -45.48 35.03
C ILE A 321 18.67 -44.15 34.73
N SER A 322 19.94 -44.02 35.12
CA SER A 322 20.72 -42.80 34.87
C SER A 322 21.00 -42.57 33.38
N GLU A 323 21.16 -43.64 32.60
CA GLU A 323 21.39 -43.59 31.16
C GLU A 323 20.11 -43.22 30.40
N GLU A 324 18.97 -43.80 30.77
CA GLU A 324 17.66 -43.45 30.20
C GLU A 324 17.31 -41.97 30.44
N TYR A 325 17.48 -41.47 31.67
CA TYR A 325 17.25 -40.05 31.96
C TYR A 325 18.23 -39.13 31.21
N TYR A 326 19.48 -39.56 30.99
CA TYR A 326 20.45 -38.80 30.21
C TYR A 326 20.09 -38.78 28.72
N ASN A 327 19.73 -39.93 28.14
CA ASN A 327 19.32 -40.04 26.74
C ASN A 327 18.09 -39.17 26.50
N LEU A 328 17.09 -39.25 27.38
CA LEU A 328 15.92 -38.41 27.34
C LEU A 328 16.27 -36.92 27.45
N ALA A 329 17.19 -36.54 28.36
CA ALA A 329 17.68 -35.15 28.45
C ALA A 329 18.33 -34.69 27.13
N ASN A 330 19.14 -35.55 26.50
CA ASN A 330 19.89 -35.23 25.30
C ASN A 330 19.00 -35.17 24.04
N GLU A 331 18.02 -36.05 23.92
CA GLU A 331 17.06 -36.09 22.81
C GLU A 331 16.09 -34.91 22.87
N THR A 332 15.52 -34.65 24.05
CA THR A 332 14.56 -33.55 24.25
C THR A 332 15.22 -32.19 24.43
N LYS A 333 16.55 -32.14 24.52
CA LYS A 333 17.33 -30.95 24.91
C LYS A 333 16.78 -30.30 26.20
N ASN A 334 16.36 -31.14 27.15
CA ASN A 334 15.77 -30.71 28.42
C ASN A 334 16.67 -31.08 29.59
N TYR A 335 17.50 -30.11 30.02
CA TYR A 335 18.42 -30.27 31.16
C TYR A 335 17.72 -30.66 32.47
N SER A 336 16.41 -30.46 32.62
CA SER A 336 15.70 -30.82 33.86
C SER A 336 15.76 -32.31 34.19
N TYR A 337 15.86 -33.20 33.20
CA TYR A 337 16.01 -34.64 33.42
C TYR A 337 17.35 -35.04 34.02
N CYS A 338 18.39 -34.22 33.84
CA CYS A 338 19.70 -34.45 34.41
C CYS A 338 19.73 -34.44 35.94
N ARG A 339 18.67 -33.93 36.60
CA ARG A 339 18.52 -34.03 38.06
C ARG A 339 18.35 -35.47 38.55
N TYR A 340 17.86 -36.36 37.70
CA TYR A 340 17.62 -37.78 38.01
C TYR A 340 18.79 -38.69 37.62
N VAL A 341 19.79 -38.16 36.91
CA VAL A 341 21.02 -38.87 36.57
C VAL A 341 21.90 -38.98 37.82
N THR A 342 22.06 -40.19 38.35
CA THR A 342 22.87 -40.45 39.56
C THR A 342 24.30 -40.86 39.23
N ASN A 343 24.54 -41.41 38.04
CA ASN A 343 25.88 -41.73 37.55
C ASN A 343 26.71 -40.45 37.33
N ALA A 344 27.86 -40.34 38.00
CA ALA A 344 28.71 -39.13 37.97
C ALA A 344 29.23 -38.79 36.57
N THR A 345 29.59 -39.80 35.76
CA THR A 345 30.09 -39.59 34.39
C THR A 345 29.00 -39.02 33.49
N LEU A 346 27.81 -39.62 33.49
CA LEU A 346 26.67 -39.10 32.71
C LEU A 346 26.22 -37.72 33.21
N LYS A 347 26.26 -37.50 34.53
CA LYS A 347 25.94 -36.20 35.11
C LYS A 347 26.90 -35.09 34.70
N SER A 348 28.17 -35.41 34.43
CA SER A 348 29.13 -34.42 33.90
C SER A 348 28.79 -34.01 32.46
N LYS A 349 28.37 -34.97 31.62
CA LYS A 349 27.93 -34.74 30.24
C LYS A 349 26.64 -33.94 30.13
N CYS A 350 25.79 -34.03 31.15
CA CYS A 350 24.58 -33.21 31.22
C CYS A 350 24.86 -31.70 31.11
N ASN A 351 26.03 -31.21 31.54
CA ASN A 351 26.40 -29.80 31.41
C ASN A 351 26.57 -29.36 29.95
N GLU A 352 26.76 -30.28 29.01
CA GLU A 352 26.86 -30.00 27.57
C GLU A 352 25.47 -29.85 26.91
N ILE A 353 24.40 -30.22 27.62
CA ILE A 353 23.00 -30.07 27.19
C ILE A 353 22.43 -28.71 27.62
N LYS A 354 23.06 -28.06 28.61
CA LYS A 354 22.70 -26.71 29.10
C LYS A 354 23.19 -25.65 28.11
#